data_AF-Q7XUT3-F1
#
_entry.id   AF-Q7XUT3-F1
#
_cell.length_a   1.000
_cell.length_b   1.000
_cell.length_c   1.000
_cell.angle_alpha   90.00
_cell.angle_beta   90.00
_cell.angle_gamma   90.00
#
_symmetry.space_group_name_H-M   'P 1'
#
loop_
_entity.id
_entity.type
_entity.pdbx_description
1 polymer ?
#
loop_
_entity_poly.entity_id
_entity_poly.type
_entity_poly.pdbx_seq_one_letter_code
_entity_poly.pdbx_strand_id
1 'polypeptide(L)'
;MDLAAVHAALAGKSYSSVAPLCDDLFLQAASRGAATDGWPYAVHLLAHLYLNDLNSARFLWKSTPQEAKDARPELAAVWRIGQCLWNRDYAGVYAAAQGFEWSPEIADFVAAFLGHHFVVWVGKSGDSDVHTYTSWSNCGNDLSAQSG
;
A
#
# COMPACT_ATOMS: atom_id res chain seq x y z
N MET A 1 -12.47 -16.65 8.36
CA MET A 1 -12.35 -15.38 9.10
C MET A 1 -13.26 -14.38 8.45
N ASP A 2 -13.94 -13.56 9.24
CA ASP A 2 -14.81 -12.51 8.71
C ASP A 2 -13.99 -11.25 8.42
N LEU A 3 -13.90 -10.88 7.14
CA LEU A 3 -13.20 -9.68 6.66
C LEU A 3 -14.19 -8.59 6.19
N ALA A 4 -15.49 -8.73 6.50
CA ALA A 4 -16.51 -7.80 6.05
C ALA A 4 -16.22 -6.35 6.46
N ALA A 5 -15.72 -6.14 7.68
CA ALA A 5 -15.34 -4.81 8.15
C ALA A 5 -14.18 -4.20 7.33
N VAL A 6 -13.20 -5.01 6.92
CA VAL A 6 -12.08 -4.58 6.09
C VAL A 6 -12.57 -4.20 4.69
N HIS A 7 -13.38 -5.05 4.05
CA HIS A 7 -13.96 -4.73 2.74
C HIS A 7 -14.88 -3.51 2.78
N ALA A 8 -15.65 -3.33 3.85
CA ALA A 8 -16.47 -2.14 4.03
C ALA A 8 -15.63 -0.87 4.17
N ALA A 9 -14.50 -0.94 4.90
CA ALA A 9 -13.57 0.18 5.03
C ALA A 9 -12.91 0.52 3.68
N LEU A 10 -12.52 -0.48 2.88
CA LEU A 10 -11.96 -0.29 1.54
C LEU A 10 -12.98 0.33 0.59
N ALA A 11 -14.20 -0.21 0.55
CA ALA A 11 -15.29 0.33 -0.27
C ALA A 11 -15.69 1.75 0.15
N GLY A 12 -15.64 2.05 1.45
CA GLY A 12 -15.86 3.39 2.00
C GLY A 12 -14.67 4.33 1.87
N LYS A 13 -13.54 3.88 1.32
CA LYS A 13 -12.26 4.63 1.23
C LYS A 13 -11.73 5.12 2.58
N SER A 14 -12.13 4.45 3.67
CA SER A 14 -11.70 4.73 5.05
C SER A 14 -10.37 4.05 5.36
N TYR A 15 -9.36 4.30 4.52
CA TYR A 15 -8.09 3.57 4.52
C TYR A 15 -7.31 3.62 5.84
N SER A 16 -7.42 4.72 6.59
CA SER A 16 -6.78 4.87 7.92
C SER A 16 -7.31 3.88 8.97
N SER A 17 -8.54 3.39 8.80
CA SER A 17 -9.15 2.39 9.70
C SER A 17 -8.78 0.95 9.32
N VAL A 18 -8.22 0.71 8.13
CA VAL A 18 -7.94 -0.64 7.63
C VAL A 18 -6.86 -1.34 8.46
N ALA A 19 -5.78 -0.64 8.81
CA ALA A 19 -4.70 -1.22 9.60
C ALA A 19 -5.15 -1.72 10.99
N PRO A 20 -5.80 -0.90 11.85
CA PRO A 20 -6.24 -1.37 13.16
C PRO A 20 -7.27 -2.50 13.07
N LEU A 21 -8.18 -2.47 12.08
CA LEU A 21 -9.13 -3.57 11.85
C LEU A 21 -8.42 -4.88 11.49
N CYS A 22 -7.41 -4.79 10.63
CA CYS A 22 -6.59 -5.94 10.25
C CYS A 22 -5.78 -6.46 11.44
N ASP A 23 -5.16 -5.60 12.24
CA ASP A 23 -4.40 -5.98 13.44
C ASP A 23 -5.28 -6.73 14.45
N ASP A 24 -6.46 -6.20 14.77
CA ASP A 24 -7.40 -6.82 15.72
C ASP A 24 -7.85 -8.20 15.25
N LEU A 25 -8.19 -8.33 13.96
CA LEU A 25 -8.61 -9.58 13.36
C LEU A 25 -7.44 -10.59 13.27
N PHE A 26 -6.22 -10.12 12.99
CA PHE A 26 -5.02 -10.95 12.95
C PHE A 26 -4.67 -11.50 14.35
N LEU A 27 -4.77 -10.66 15.38
CA LEU A 27 -4.57 -11.06 16.78
C LEU A 27 -5.63 -12.06 17.24
N GLN A 28 -6.90 -11.84 16.85
CA GLN A 28 -7.98 -12.81 17.12
C GLN A 28 -7.74 -14.15 16.42
N ALA A 29 -7.26 -14.15 15.18
CA ALA A 29 -6.90 -15.37 14.48
C ALA A 29 -5.76 -16.12 15.18
N ALA A 30 -4.70 -15.41 15.56
CA ALA A 30 -3.57 -15.97 16.28
C ALA A 30 -3.97 -16.58 17.63
N SER A 31 -4.81 -15.88 18.42
CA SER A 31 -5.29 -16.39 19.72
C SER A 31 -6.17 -17.64 19.60
N ARG A 32 -6.87 -17.82 18.48
CA ARG A 32 -7.71 -18.99 18.20
C ARG A 32 -6.95 -20.10 17.46
N GLY A 33 -5.69 -19.90 17.11
CA GLY A 33 -4.91 -20.83 16.28
C GLY A 33 -5.49 -21.01 14.86
N ALA A 34 -6.20 -20.01 14.35
CA ALA A 34 -6.79 -20.08 13.02
C ALA A 34 -5.71 -19.90 11.93
N ALA A 35 -5.85 -20.65 10.83
CA ALA A 35 -4.97 -20.53 9.68
C ALA A 35 -5.12 -19.14 9.03
N THR A 36 -3.99 -18.53 8.65
CA THR A 36 -3.93 -17.20 8.02
C THR A 36 -3.61 -17.25 6.52
N ASP A 37 -3.68 -18.44 5.92
CA ASP A 37 -3.33 -18.71 4.52
C ASP A 37 -4.12 -17.85 3.52
N GLY A 38 -5.36 -17.49 3.88
CA GLY A 38 -6.25 -16.63 3.09
C GLY A 38 -6.16 -15.13 3.42
N TRP A 39 -5.27 -14.71 4.32
CA TRP A 39 -5.23 -13.33 4.82
C TRP A 39 -4.83 -12.32 3.72
N PRO A 40 -5.46 -11.12 3.67
CA PRO A 40 -5.14 -10.09 2.69
C PRO A 40 -3.86 -9.34 3.08
N TYR A 41 -2.71 -10.04 3.05
CA TYR A 41 -1.42 -9.50 3.48
C TYR A 41 -1.02 -8.23 2.73
N ALA A 42 -1.31 -8.13 1.42
CA ALA A 42 -0.98 -6.94 0.62
C ALA A 42 -1.74 -5.70 1.12
N VAL A 43 -3.05 -5.83 1.37
CA VAL A 43 -3.88 -4.76 1.93
C VAL A 43 -3.44 -4.40 3.34
N HIS A 44 -3.19 -5.39 4.19
CA HIS A 44 -2.75 -5.16 5.56
C HIS A 44 -1.41 -4.40 5.59
N LEU A 45 -0.45 -4.82 4.75
CA LEU A 45 0.84 -4.16 4.64
C LEU A 45 0.70 -2.72 4.12
N LEU A 46 -0.08 -2.51 3.06
CA LEU A 46 -0.31 -1.18 2.49
C LEU A 46 -0.99 -0.24 3.49
N ALA A 47 -1.88 -0.75 4.33
CA ALA A 47 -2.54 0.03 5.36
C ALA A 47 -1.56 0.53 6.43
N HIS A 48 -0.58 -0.27 6.86
CA HIS A 48 0.49 0.22 7.74
C HIS A 48 1.35 1.30 7.07
N LEU A 49 1.68 1.13 5.79
CA LEU A 49 2.42 2.14 5.03
C LEU A 49 1.63 3.45 4.93
N TYR A 50 0.31 3.38 4.75
CA TYR A 50 -0.60 4.53 4.74
C TYR A 50 -0.63 5.29 6.08
N LEU A 51 -0.48 4.59 7.21
CA LEU A 51 -0.36 5.23 8.53
C LEU A 51 1.08 5.68 8.84
N ASN A 52 2.01 5.56 7.89
CA ASN A 52 3.44 5.79 8.09
C ASN A 52 4.05 4.92 9.20
N ASP A 53 3.45 3.76 9.50
CA ASP A 53 3.96 2.81 10.48
C ASP A 53 4.83 1.74 9.81
N LEU A 54 6.05 2.14 9.46
CA LEU A 54 7.02 1.27 8.80
C LEU A 54 7.51 0.12 9.71
N ASN A 55 7.43 0.29 11.03
CA ASN A 55 7.87 -0.73 11.98
C ASN A 55 6.89 -1.90 11.99
N SER A 56 5.60 -1.61 12.09
CA SER A 56 4.55 -2.63 12.03
C SER A 56 4.53 -3.32 10.66
N ALA A 57 4.70 -2.57 9.56
CA ALA A 57 4.84 -3.13 8.22
C ALA A 57 6.00 -4.14 8.12
N ARG A 58 7.17 -3.81 8.68
CA ARG A 58 8.34 -4.70 8.70
C ARG A 58 8.11 -5.95 9.55
N PHE A 59 7.44 -5.79 10.69
CA PHE A 59 7.09 -6.93 11.55
C PHE A 59 6.16 -7.89 10.82
N LEU A 60 5.13 -7.37 10.16
CA LEU A 60 4.20 -8.15 9.33
C LEU A 60 4.93 -8.88 8.20
N TRP A 61 5.82 -8.20 7.47
CA TRP A 61 6.60 -8.84 6.41
C TRP A 61 7.46 -10.01 6.95
N LYS A 62 8.05 -9.85 8.14
CA LYS A 62 8.86 -10.90 8.77
C LYS A 62 8.02 -12.08 9.26
N SER A 63 6.81 -11.84 9.77
CA SER A 63 5.89 -12.88 10.24
C SER A 63 5.17 -13.61 9.09
N THR A 64 5.12 -13.01 7.90
CA THR A 64 4.45 -13.60 6.75
C THR A 64 5.25 -14.81 6.23
N PRO A 65 4.60 -15.98 6.06
CA PRO A 65 5.23 -17.19 5.51
C PRO A 65 5.75 -16.98 4.08
N GLN A 66 6.80 -17.71 3.70
CA GLN A 66 7.44 -17.55 2.40
C GLN A 66 6.49 -17.91 1.25
N GLU A 67 5.65 -18.91 1.48
CA GLU A 67 4.62 -19.38 0.56
C GLU A 67 3.65 -18.25 0.18
N ALA A 68 3.27 -17.40 1.14
CA ALA A 68 2.38 -16.27 0.88
C ALA A 68 3.08 -15.15 0.08
N LYS A 69 4.39 -14.99 0.24
CA LYS A 69 5.21 -14.02 -0.52
C LYS A 69 5.39 -14.47 -1.97
N ASP A 70 5.62 -15.76 -2.18
CA ASP A 70 5.84 -16.33 -3.51
C ASP A 70 4.52 -16.47 -4.28
N ALA A 71 3.42 -16.78 -3.59
CA ALA A 71 2.10 -16.92 -4.21
C ALA A 71 1.46 -15.58 -4.61
N ARG A 72 1.87 -14.46 -4.00
CA ARG A 72 1.21 -13.16 -4.17
C ARG A 72 2.22 -12.08 -4.57
N PRO A 73 2.40 -11.82 -5.87
CA PRO A 73 3.34 -10.81 -6.34
C PRO A 73 2.95 -9.38 -5.90
N GLU A 74 1.65 -9.11 -5.70
CA GLU A 74 1.14 -7.86 -5.13
C GLU A 74 1.78 -7.54 -3.77
N LEU A 75 1.90 -8.54 -2.90
CA LEU A 75 2.48 -8.37 -1.56
C LEU A 75 3.95 -7.96 -1.65
N ALA A 76 4.71 -8.58 -2.56
CA ALA A 76 6.10 -8.22 -2.80
C ALA A 76 6.23 -6.80 -3.36
N ALA A 77 5.32 -6.38 -4.25
CA ALA A 77 5.29 -5.02 -4.79
C ALA A 77 5.00 -3.97 -3.70
N VAL A 78 4.01 -4.21 -2.82
CA VAL A 78 3.75 -3.33 -1.67
C VAL A 78 4.96 -3.24 -0.74
N TRP A 79 5.65 -4.36 -0.50
CA TRP A 79 6.87 -4.34 0.31
C TRP A 79 7.99 -3.50 -0.33
N ARG A 80 8.14 -3.53 -1.66
CA ARG A 80 9.10 -2.67 -2.38
C ARG A 80 8.80 -1.19 -2.14
N ILE A 81 7.53 -0.79 -2.16
CA ILE A 81 7.11 0.58 -1.79
C ILE A 81 7.58 0.91 -0.37
N GLY A 82 7.36 0.01 0.58
CA GLY A 82 7.82 0.16 1.97
C GLY A 82 9.35 0.30 2.10
N GLN A 83 10.12 -0.42 1.29
CA GLN A 83 11.59 -0.31 1.26
C GLN A 83 12.06 1.06 0.75
N CYS A 84 11.43 1.57 -0.32
CA CYS A 84 11.72 2.91 -0.84
C CYS A 84 11.38 3.99 0.21
N LEU A 85 10.22 3.87 0.87
CA LEU A 85 9.83 4.74 1.98
C LEU A 85 10.86 4.75 3.13
N TRP A 86 11.36 3.57 3.52
CA TRP A 86 12.36 3.43 4.58
C TRP A 86 13.66 4.18 4.24
N ASN A 87 14.09 4.10 2.98
CA ASN A 87 15.27 4.79 2.47
C ASN A 87 15.01 6.26 2.13
N ARG A 88 13.78 6.76 2.33
CA ARG A 88 13.32 8.11 1.93
C ARG A 88 13.45 8.37 0.43
N ASP A 89 13.45 7.30 -0.37
CA ASP A 89 13.47 7.36 -1.82
C ASP A 89 12.04 7.52 -2.35
N TYR A 90 11.53 8.75 -2.33
CA TYR A 90 10.16 9.04 -2.75
C TYR A 90 9.94 8.81 -4.26
N ALA A 91 10.95 9.08 -5.10
CA ALA A 91 10.88 8.77 -6.53
C ALA A 91 10.75 7.26 -6.77
N GLY A 92 11.52 6.45 -6.02
CA GLY A 92 11.43 5.00 -6.02
C GLY A 92 10.06 4.48 -5.57
N VAL A 93 9.38 5.16 -4.65
CA VAL A 93 8.01 4.79 -4.24
C VAL A 93 7.05 4.88 -5.43
N TYR A 94 7.07 5.99 -6.18
CA TYR A 94 6.20 6.13 -7.35
C TYR A 94 6.55 5.14 -8.45
N ALA A 95 7.85 4.91 -8.71
CA ALA A 95 8.29 3.94 -9.71
C ALA A 95 7.86 2.51 -9.33
N ALA A 96 7.95 2.14 -8.05
CA ALA A 96 7.49 0.83 -7.56
C ALA A 96 5.96 0.70 -7.64
N ALA A 97 5.23 1.78 -7.35
CA ALA A 97 3.78 1.81 -7.45
C ALA A 97 3.28 1.73 -8.90
N GLN A 98 3.92 2.40 -9.86
CA GLN A 98 3.51 2.36 -11.27
C GLN A 98 4.04 1.13 -12.02
N GLY A 99 5.14 0.54 -11.56
CA GLY A 99 5.78 -0.61 -12.20
C GLY A 99 5.09 -1.96 -11.96
N PHE A 100 3.92 -1.98 -11.31
CA PHE A 100 3.19 -3.19 -10.98
C PHE A 100 1.71 -3.07 -11.41
N GLU A 101 1.14 -4.15 -11.98
CA GLU A 101 -0.27 -4.22 -12.32
C GLU A 101 -1.11 -4.64 -11.11
N TRP A 102 -1.78 -3.68 -10.48
CA TRP A 102 -2.62 -3.92 -9.30
C TRP A 102 -4.01 -4.41 -9.67
N SER A 103 -4.60 -5.25 -8.82
CA SER A 103 -6.04 -5.46 -8.83
C SER A 103 -6.80 -4.14 -8.60
N PRO A 104 -8.02 -3.96 -9.14
CA PRO A 104 -8.76 -2.70 -9.06
C PRO A 104 -8.92 -2.15 -7.62
N GLU A 105 -9.17 -3.05 -6.67
CA GLU A 105 -9.32 -2.69 -5.25
C GLU A 105 -8.03 -2.14 -4.64
N ILE A 106 -6.88 -2.74 -4.96
CA ILE A 106 -5.58 -2.29 -4.47
C ILE A 106 -5.10 -1.06 -5.23
N ALA A 107 -5.40 -0.94 -6.52
CA ALA A 107 -5.05 0.21 -7.34
C ALA A 107 -5.63 1.52 -6.74
N ASP A 108 -6.91 1.49 -6.35
CA ASP A 108 -7.57 2.62 -5.69
C ASP A 108 -6.88 2.99 -4.36
N PHE A 109 -6.49 1.99 -3.59
CA PHE A 109 -5.79 2.20 -2.32
C PHE A 109 -4.38 2.78 -2.55
N VAL A 110 -3.61 2.23 -3.50
CA VAL A 110 -2.27 2.75 -3.85
C VAL A 110 -2.37 4.20 -4.33
N ALA A 111 -3.34 4.53 -5.18
CA ALA A 111 -3.57 5.90 -5.63
C ALA A 111 -3.89 6.85 -4.45
N ALA A 112 -4.74 6.43 -3.52
CA ALA A 112 -5.06 7.20 -2.32
C ALA A 112 -3.83 7.37 -1.41
N PHE A 113 -3.00 6.33 -1.26
CA PHE A 113 -1.75 6.37 -0.51
C PHE A 113 -0.77 7.40 -1.09
N LEU A 114 -0.54 7.36 -2.41
CA LEU A 114 0.33 8.32 -3.09
C LEU A 114 -0.18 9.75 -2.90
N GLY A 115 -1.48 9.98 -3.08
CA GLY A 115 -2.09 11.31 -2.88
C GLY A 115 -1.99 11.84 -1.45
N HIS A 116 -2.25 11.00 -0.44
CA HIS A 116 -2.16 11.39 0.97
C HIS A 116 -0.72 11.75 1.37
N HIS A 117 0.25 10.96 0.93
CA HIS A 117 1.64 11.15 1.30
C HIS A 117 2.40 12.17 0.43
N PHE A 118 1.91 12.46 -0.78
CA PHE A 118 2.50 13.46 -1.67
C PHE A 118 2.70 14.81 -0.97
N VAL A 119 1.67 15.31 -0.28
CA VAL A 119 1.73 16.58 0.46
C VAL A 119 2.78 16.53 1.57
N VAL A 120 2.90 15.38 2.24
CA VAL A 120 3.86 15.17 3.34
C VAL A 120 5.30 15.08 2.83
N TRP A 121 5.52 14.49 1.66
CA TRP A 121 6.85 14.31 1.07
C TRP A 121 7.37 15.59 0.41
N VAL A 122 6.51 16.35 -0.27
CA VAL A 122 6.85 17.65 -0.85
C VAL A 122 7.32 18.63 0.24
N GLY A 123 6.66 18.65 1.41
CA GLY A 123 7.09 19.48 2.52
C GLY A 123 8.42 19.05 3.18
N LYS A 124 8.85 17.79 2.97
CA LYS A 124 10.07 17.23 3.58
C LYS A 124 11.29 17.22 2.66
N SER A 125 11.13 17.25 1.34
CA SER A 125 12.29 17.21 0.43
C SER A 125 13.04 18.55 0.40
N GLY A 126 12.43 19.66 0.83
CA GLY A 126 13.04 21.00 0.75
C GLY A 126 13.36 21.44 -0.69
N ASP A 127 12.97 20.63 -1.67
CA ASP A 127 13.19 20.84 -3.08
C ASP A 127 11.95 21.53 -3.64
N SER A 128 12.15 22.74 -4.15
CA SER A 128 11.08 23.62 -4.63
C SER A 128 10.69 23.33 -6.08
N ASP A 129 11.33 22.35 -6.72
CA ASP A 129 11.00 21.94 -8.08
C ASP A 129 9.75 21.04 -8.13
N VAL A 130 8.59 21.69 -8.05
CA VAL A 130 7.26 21.12 -8.31
C VAL A 130 7.13 20.52 -9.74
N HIS A 131 8.06 20.85 -10.64
CA HIS A 131 8.05 20.45 -12.05
C HIS A 131 8.42 18.99 -12.30
N THR A 132 9.26 18.37 -11.47
CA THR A 132 9.55 16.93 -11.60
C THR A 132 8.39 16.07 -11.13
N TYR A 133 7.58 16.55 -10.18
CA TYR A 133 6.43 15.80 -9.65
C TYR A 133 5.15 15.98 -10.48
N THR A 134 4.91 17.14 -11.09
CA THR A 134 3.72 17.38 -11.93
C THR A 134 3.70 16.56 -13.22
N SER A 135 4.87 16.12 -13.72
CA SER A 135 4.95 15.14 -14.82
C SER A 135 4.27 13.81 -14.46
N TRP A 136 4.26 13.42 -13.19
CA TRP A 136 3.78 12.10 -12.73
C TRP A 136 2.27 12.10 -12.48
N SER A 137 1.70 13.24 -12.08
CA SER A 137 0.24 13.45 -12.04
C SER A 137 -0.40 13.47 -13.43
N ASN A 138 0.33 13.91 -14.46
CA ASN A 138 -0.17 13.96 -15.84
C ASN A 138 -0.09 12.62 -16.59
N CYS A 139 0.81 11.69 -16.23
CA CYS A 139 0.84 10.35 -16.85
C CYS A 139 -0.43 9.52 -16.61
N GLY A 140 -1.21 9.83 -15.55
CA GLY A 140 -2.50 9.17 -15.31
C GLY A 140 -3.63 9.64 -16.23
N ASN A 141 -3.50 10.82 -16.85
CA ASN A 141 -4.52 11.36 -17.75
C ASN A 141 -4.22 11.13 -19.25
N ASP A 142 -2.98 10.79 -19.61
CA ASP A 142 -2.57 10.71 -21.02
C ASP A 142 -2.87 9.35 -21.71
N LEU A 143 -3.34 8.34 -20.96
CA LEU A 143 -3.78 7.06 -21.55
C LEU A 143 -5.17 7.13 -22.22
N SER A 144 -5.82 8.29 -22.22
CA SER A 144 -7.10 8.50 -22.92
C SER A 144 -7.03 9.36 -24.18
N ALA A 145 -5.83 9.84 -24.59
CA ALA A 145 -5.68 10.79 -25.70
C ALA A 145 -4.93 10.28 -26.94
N GLN A 146 -4.55 9.00 -27.02
CA GLN A 146 -3.91 8.43 -28.22
C GLN A 146 -4.69 7.23 -28.78
N SER A 147 -5.93 7.49 -29.20
CA SER A 147 -6.58 6.68 -30.23
C SER A 147 -7.29 7.63 -31.20
N GLY A 148 -6.56 8.00 -32.25
CA GLY A 148 -7.00 8.86 -33.35
C GLY A 148 -5.98 8.77 -34.48
#